data_AF-A0A0N4ZLL8-F1
#
_entry.id   AF-A0A0N4ZLL8-F1
#
_cell.length_a   1.000
_cell.length_b   1.000
_cell.length_c   1.000
_cell.angle_alpha   90.00
_cell.angle_beta   90.00
_cell.angle_gamma   90.00
#
_symmetry.space_group_name_H-M   'P 1'
#
loop_
_entity.id
_entity.type
_entity.pdbx_description
1 polymer ?
#
loop_
_entity_poly.entity_id
_entity_poly.type
_entity_poly.pdbx_seq_one_letter_code
_entity_poly.pdbx_strand_id
1 'polypeptide(L)'
;PVAHALAERAEPTFFLTLFSILIASAIALPVGIYAAVKRGSFFDQTATALAMFAASIPSFWLGLLLMQVFAVRYGLFPVSGYGGPDTSFGERMMHLVLPSFALGIVSSALIMRFTRASMLDVLGD
;
A
#
# COMPACT_ATOMS: atom_id res chain seq x y z
N PRO A 1 -2.90 -26.33 19.11
CA PRO A 1 -1.42 -26.25 19.07
C PRO A 1 -0.95 -24.94 18.41
N VAL A 2 0.16 -24.35 18.88
CA VAL A 2 0.68 -23.06 18.38
C VAL A 2 0.95 -23.06 16.86
N ALA A 3 1.34 -24.21 16.31
CA ALA A 3 1.55 -24.40 14.87
C ALA A 3 0.29 -24.14 14.03
N HIS A 4 -0.90 -24.47 14.54
CA HIS A 4 -2.16 -24.21 13.83
C HIS A 4 -2.49 -22.71 13.82
N ALA A 5 -2.28 -22.02 14.95
CA ALA A 5 -2.47 -20.57 15.01
C ALA A 5 -1.51 -19.81 14.09
N LEU A 6 -0.26 -20.29 13.94
CA LEU A 6 0.68 -19.73 12.96
C LEU A 6 0.21 -19.96 11.52
N ALA A 7 -0.27 -21.16 11.19
CA ALA A 7 -0.77 -21.47 9.85
C ALA A 7 -1.98 -20.60 9.47
N GLU A 8 -2.92 -20.39 10.38
CA GLU A 8 -4.10 -19.54 10.16
C GLU A 8 -3.76 -18.07 9.93
N ARG A 9 -2.67 -17.57 10.53
CA ARG A 9 -2.22 -16.18 10.37
C ARG A 9 -1.28 -15.99 9.19
N ALA A 10 -0.61 -17.05 8.74
CA ALA A 10 0.34 -16.99 7.63
C ALA A 10 -0.36 -16.62 6.31
N GLU A 11 -1.49 -17.25 6.01
CA GLU A 11 -2.25 -16.99 4.78
C GLU A 11 -2.70 -15.51 4.63
N PRO A 12 -3.44 -14.90 5.59
CA PRO A 12 -3.82 -13.50 5.49
C PRO A 12 -2.61 -12.57 5.42
N THR A 13 -1.54 -12.86 6.17
CA THR A 13 -0.32 -12.03 6.15
C THR A 13 0.35 -12.07 4.78
N PHE A 14 0.40 -13.24 4.14
CA PHE A 14 0.95 -13.42 2.80
C PHE A 14 0.19 -12.58 1.77
N PHE A 15 -1.14 -12.73 1.69
CA PHE A 15 -1.96 -11.97 0.73
C PHE A 15 -1.95 -10.48 1.02
N LEU A 16 -2.03 -10.08 2.29
CA LEU A 16 -1.95 -8.68 2.69
C LEU A 16 -0.64 -8.04 2.21
N THR A 17 0.48 -8.72 2.45
CA THR A 17 1.81 -8.25 2.04
C THR A 17 1.92 -8.19 0.53
N LEU A 18 1.47 -9.24 -0.16
CA LEU A 18 1.50 -9.32 -1.62
C LEU A 18 0.72 -8.16 -2.26
N PHE A 19 -0.53 -7.93 -1.85
CA PHE A 19 -1.33 -6.83 -2.38
C PHE A 19 -0.73 -5.46 -2.04
N SER A 20 -0.21 -5.29 -0.82
CA SER A 20 0.44 -4.04 -0.42
C SER A 20 1.65 -3.73 -1.31
N ILE A 21 2.49 -4.73 -1.59
CA ILE A 21 3.66 -4.58 -2.47
C ILE A 21 3.23 -4.28 -3.91
N LEU A 22 2.20 -4.96 -4.42
CA LEU A 22 1.69 -4.71 -5.76
C LEU A 22 1.18 -3.26 -5.91
N ILE A 23 0.37 -2.79 -4.96
CA ILE A 23 -0.12 -1.41 -4.93
C ILE A 23 1.05 -0.43 -4.82
N ALA A 24 1.97 -0.69 -3.90
CA ALA A 24 3.11 0.18 -3.67
C ALA A 24 3.98 0.30 -4.93
N SER A 25 4.25 -0.82 -5.60
CA SER A 25 5.09 -0.87 -6.80
C SER A 25 4.39 -0.22 -8.00
N ALA A 26 3.08 -0.47 -8.16
CA ALA A 26 2.27 0.11 -9.23
C ALA A 26 2.22 1.63 -9.18
N ILE A 27 2.31 2.22 -7.98
CA ILE A 27 2.35 3.68 -7.79
C ILE A 27 3.80 4.19 -7.82
N ALA A 28 4.67 3.58 -7.03
CA ALA A 28 6.02 4.09 -6.78
C ALA A 28 6.92 4.02 -8.00
N LEU A 29 6.86 2.94 -8.77
CA LEU A 29 7.77 2.77 -9.91
C LEU A 29 7.48 3.80 -11.01
N PRO A 30 6.23 3.97 -11.51
CA PRO A 30 5.97 4.96 -12.55
C PRO A 30 6.26 6.39 -12.08
N VAL A 31 5.85 6.73 -10.85
CA VAL A 31 6.05 8.07 -10.29
C VAL A 31 7.54 8.36 -10.05
N GLY A 32 8.27 7.42 -9.46
CA GLY A 32 9.70 7.55 -9.17
C GLY A 32 10.56 7.64 -10.43
N ILE A 33 10.27 6.80 -11.44
CA ILE A 33 10.94 6.84 -12.74
C ILE A 33 10.66 8.18 -13.43
N TYR A 34 9.39 8.59 -13.51
CA TYR A 34 9.03 9.83 -14.20
C TYR A 34 9.57 11.08 -13.50
N ALA A 35 9.57 11.10 -12.15
CA ALA A 35 10.18 12.17 -11.36
C ALA A 35 11.69 12.26 -11.57
N ALA A 36 12.40 11.12 -11.71
CA ALA A 36 13.84 11.11 -12.00
C ALA A 36 14.14 11.66 -13.40
N VAL A 37 13.41 11.22 -14.43
CA VAL A 37 13.59 11.71 -15.80
C VAL A 37 13.30 13.22 -15.91
N LYS A 38 12.38 13.74 -15.09
CA LYS A 38 12.03 15.16 -15.04
C LYS A 38 12.58 15.83 -13.77
N ARG A 39 13.79 15.47 -13.34
CA ARG A 39 14.44 16.03 -12.15
C ARG A 39 14.38 17.55 -12.13
N GLY A 40 14.01 18.11 -10.97
CA GLY A 40 13.90 19.56 -10.77
C GLY A 40 12.63 20.21 -11.35
N SER A 41 11.82 19.48 -12.11
CA SER A 41 10.53 19.98 -12.60
C SER A 41 9.51 20.14 -11.47
N PHE A 42 8.43 20.88 -11.76
CA PHE A 42 7.29 20.99 -10.86
C PHE A 42 6.68 19.63 -10.50
N PHE A 43 6.72 18.66 -11.43
CA PHE A 43 6.24 17.30 -11.17
C PHE A 43 7.11 16.61 -10.13
N ASP A 44 8.43 16.65 -10.28
CA ASP A 44 9.38 16.02 -9.35
C ASP A 44 9.22 16.59 -7.92
N GLN A 45 9.15 17.91 -7.81
CA GLN A 45 8.95 18.59 -6.52
C GLN A 45 7.61 18.22 -5.88
N THR A 46 6.52 18.20 -6.66
CA THR A 46 5.18 17.86 -6.16
C THR A 46 5.08 16.39 -5.78
N ALA A 47 5.62 15.48 -6.59
CA ALA A 47 5.65 14.05 -6.31
C ALA A 47 6.44 13.74 -5.04
N THR A 48 7.61 14.37 -4.88
CA THR A 48 8.43 14.23 -3.68
C THR A 48 7.72 14.79 -2.44
N ALA A 49 7.11 15.98 -2.53
CA ALA A 49 6.36 16.57 -1.43
C ALA A 49 5.15 15.70 -1.02
N LEU A 50 4.40 15.18 -2.00
CA LEU A 50 3.27 14.29 -1.75
C LEU A 50 3.72 12.97 -1.13
N ALA A 51 4.83 12.40 -1.59
CA ALA A 51 5.41 11.20 -0.99
C ALA A 51 5.84 11.45 0.47
N MET A 52 6.46 12.59 0.78
CA MET A 52 6.82 12.94 2.16
C MET A 52 5.59 13.12 3.05
N PHE A 53 4.54 13.73 2.52
CA PHE A 53 3.26 13.86 3.21
C PHE A 53 2.66 12.48 3.50
N ALA A 54 2.56 11.62 2.48
CA ALA A 54 2.06 10.25 2.62
C ALA A 54 2.88 9.42 3.62
N ALA A 55 4.21 9.55 3.62
CA ALA A 55 5.10 8.86 4.55
C ALA A 55 4.94 9.32 6.00
N SER A 56 4.47 10.55 6.21
CA SER A 56 4.26 11.12 7.55
C SER A 56 2.91 10.72 8.14
N ILE A 57 2.00 10.19 7.33
CA ILE A 57 0.71 9.68 7.78
C ILE A 57 0.91 8.30 8.42
N PRO A 58 0.48 8.08 9.68
CA PRO A 58 0.51 6.75 10.27
C PRO A 58 -0.36 5.78 9.46
N SER A 59 0.20 4.64 9.06
CA SER A 59 -0.50 3.64 8.24
C SER A 59 -1.80 3.14 8.87
N PHE A 60 -1.81 2.94 10.19
CA PHE A 60 -3.01 2.60 10.94
C PHE A 60 -4.10 3.67 10.82
N TRP A 61 -3.74 4.95 10.95
CA TRP A 61 -4.70 6.05 10.84
C TRP A 61 -5.27 6.16 9.42
N LEU A 62 -4.44 6.00 8.40
CA LEU A 62 -4.90 5.93 7.01
C LEU A 62 -5.85 4.74 6.81
N GLY A 63 -5.51 3.56 7.36
CA GLY A 63 -6.36 2.38 7.33
C GLY A 63 -7.72 2.62 7.98
N LEU A 64 -7.76 3.27 9.15
CA LEU A 64 -9.00 3.64 9.82
C LEU A 64 -9.86 4.58 8.95
N LEU A 65 -9.26 5.59 8.31
CA LEU A 65 -9.99 6.49 7.42
C LEU A 65 -10.56 5.77 6.20
N LEU A 66 -9.76 4.90 5.58
CA LEU A 66 -10.22 4.09 4.45
C LEU A 66 -11.39 3.19 4.86
N MET A 67 -11.31 2.53 6.02
CA MET A 67 -12.43 1.76 6.56
C MET A 67 -13.65 2.62 6.87
N GLN A 68 -13.48 3.77 7.50
CA GLN A 68 -14.58 4.68 7.84
C GLN A 68 -15.33 5.16 6.57
N VAL A 69 -14.60 5.48 5.51
CA VAL A 69 -15.19 5.97 4.27
C VAL A 69 -15.78 4.83 3.45
N PHE A 70 -14.98 3.81 3.12
CA PHE A 70 -15.37 2.80 2.14
C PHE A 70 -16.13 1.62 2.75
N ALA A 71 -15.82 1.21 3.97
CA ALA A 71 -16.53 0.12 4.64
C ALA A 71 -17.76 0.63 5.39
N VAL A 72 -17.62 1.67 6.23
CA VAL A 72 -18.72 2.13 7.10
C VAL A 72 -19.70 3.04 6.38
N ARG A 73 -19.21 4.10 5.71
CA ARG A 73 -20.10 5.09 5.07
C ARG A 73 -20.73 4.58 3.77
N TYR A 74 -19.93 3.94 2.91
CA TYR A 74 -20.40 3.44 1.62
C TYR A 74 -20.81 1.96 1.62
N GLY A 75 -20.45 1.17 2.63
CA GLY A 75 -20.82 -0.24 2.69
C GLY A 75 -20.19 -1.11 1.59
N LEU A 76 -19.09 -0.66 0.97
CA LEU A 76 -18.48 -1.35 -0.18
C LEU A 76 -17.61 -2.53 0.25
N PHE A 77 -17.02 -2.46 1.44
CA PHE A 77 -16.10 -3.46 1.96
C PHE A 77 -16.51 -3.89 3.38
N PRO A 78 -16.14 -5.10 3.80
CA PRO A 78 -16.33 -5.53 5.18
C PRO A 78 -15.48 -4.68 6.14
N VAL A 79 -16.01 -4.42 7.33
CA VAL A 79 -15.42 -3.46 8.29
C VAL A 79 -14.25 -4.06 9.06
N SER A 80 -14.27 -5.36 9.35
CA SER A 80 -13.21 -6.03 10.11
C SER A 80 -13.24 -7.55 9.96
N GLY A 81 -12.13 -8.21 10.31
CA GLY A 81 -11.98 -9.67 10.26
C GLY A 81 -11.25 -10.16 9.00
N TYR A 82 -11.19 -11.49 8.84
CA TYR A 82 -10.62 -12.17 7.68
C TYR A 82 -11.53 -13.33 7.21
N GLY A 83 -12.83 -13.17 7.43
CA GLY A 83 -13.84 -14.22 7.21
C GLY A 83 -13.70 -15.44 8.14
N GLY A 84 -14.78 -16.22 8.26
CA GLY A 84 -14.79 -17.52 8.94
C GLY A 84 -14.41 -18.68 8.01
N PRO A 85 -14.36 -19.92 8.51
CA PRO A 85 -14.04 -21.10 7.70
C PRO A 85 -14.94 -21.28 6.47
N ASP A 86 -16.19 -20.82 6.55
CA ASP A 86 -17.19 -20.95 5.49
C ASP A 86 -17.20 -19.77 4.50
N THR A 87 -16.32 -18.77 4.69
CA THR A 87 -16.28 -17.61 3.80
C THR A 87 -15.57 -17.92 2.49
N SER A 88 -16.11 -17.39 1.40
CA SER A 88 -15.52 -17.59 0.08
C SER A 88 -14.16 -16.90 -0.02
N PHE A 89 -13.26 -17.43 -0.86
CA PHE A 89 -11.96 -16.81 -1.10
C PHE A 89 -12.08 -15.33 -1.53
N GLY A 90 -13.08 -15.01 -2.36
CA GLY A 90 -13.34 -13.63 -2.81
C GLY A 90 -13.69 -12.69 -1.66
N GLU A 91 -14.53 -13.11 -0.73
CA GLU A 91 -14.85 -12.32 0.47
C GLU A 91 -13.61 -12.11 1.35
N ARG A 92 -12.80 -13.14 1.54
CA ARG A 92 -11.54 -13.03 2.32
C ARG A 92 -10.60 -12.00 1.68
N MET A 93 -10.52 -11.95 0.35
CA MET A 93 -9.74 -10.92 -0.34
C MET A 93 -10.32 -9.51 -0.13
N MET A 94 -11.64 -9.34 -0.13
CA MET A 94 -12.28 -8.04 0.14
C MET A 94 -11.93 -7.46 1.51
N HIS A 95 -11.73 -8.31 2.53
CA HIS A 95 -11.26 -7.88 3.85
C HIS A 95 -9.83 -7.31 3.82
N LEU A 96 -9.01 -7.73 2.87
CA LEU A 96 -7.60 -7.31 2.75
C LEU A 96 -7.42 -6.07 1.88
N VAL A 97 -8.42 -5.68 1.08
CA VAL A 97 -8.30 -4.55 0.14
C VAL A 97 -7.97 -3.25 0.88
N LEU A 98 -8.81 -2.80 1.82
CA LEU A 98 -8.57 -1.52 2.50
C LEU A 98 -7.25 -1.51 3.31
N PRO A 99 -6.91 -2.56 4.09
CA PRO A 99 -5.62 -2.61 4.77
C PRO A 99 -4.42 -2.62 3.82
N SER A 100 -4.50 -3.35 2.69
CA SER A 100 -3.41 -3.40 1.71
C SER A 100 -3.22 -2.07 0.98
N PHE A 101 -4.29 -1.30 0.73
CA PHE A 101 -4.17 0.06 0.22
C PHE A 101 -3.50 0.99 1.22
N ALA A 102 -3.88 0.93 2.50
CA ALA A 102 -3.25 1.75 3.54
C ALA A 102 -1.74 1.50 3.62
N LEU A 103 -1.34 0.22 3.67
CA LEU A 103 0.06 -0.18 3.72
C LEU A 103 0.79 0.13 2.40
N GLY A 104 0.15 -0.13 1.26
CA GLY A 104 0.70 0.08 -0.07
C GLY A 104 0.97 1.55 -0.36
N ILE A 105 0.05 2.46 -0.01
CA ILE A 105 0.23 3.91 -0.18
C ILE A 105 1.41 4.42 0.64
N VAL A 106 1.48 4.07 1.93
CA VAL A 106 2.60 4.50 2.79
C VAL A 106 3.92 3.91 2.31
N SER A 107 3.95 2.63 1.92
CA SER A 107 5.16 1.97 1.40
C SER A 107 5.60 2.55 0.05
N SER A 108 4.65 3.00 -0.77
CA SER A 108 4.95 3.59 -2.08
C SER A 108 5.82 4.83 -1.96
N ALA A 109 5.67 5.62 -0.89
CA ALA A 109 6.49 6.81 -0.67
C ALA A 109 7.97 6.48 -0.49
N LEU A 110 8.28 5.43 0.27
CA LEU A 110 9.65 4.95 0.46
C LEU A 110 10.21 4.35 -0.83
N ILE A 111 9.45 3.45 -1.47
CA ILE A 111 9.88 2.79 -2.71
C ILE A 111 10.12 3.84 -3.80
N MET A 112 9.24 4.84 -3.95
CA MET A 112 9.38 5.89 -4.95
C MET A 112 10.67 6.68 -4.75
N ARG A 113 11.06 6.99 -3.50
CA ARG A 113 12.32 7.68 -3.20
C ARG A 113 13.53 6.84 -3.60
N PHE A 114 13.53 5.55 -3.30
CA PHE A 114 14.59 4.64 -3.72
C PHE A 114 14.66 4.50 -5.24
N THR A 115 13.51 4.27 -5.90
CA THR A 115 13.44 4.19 -7.36
C THR A 115 13.95 5.45 -8.02
N ARG A 116 13.55 6.63 -7.52
CA ARG A 116 14.03 7.91 -8.04
C ARG A 116 15.54 8.04 -7.88
N ALA A 117 16.09 7.74 -6.70
CA ALA A 117 17.53 7.80 -6.45
C ALA A 117 18.31 6.88 -7.39
N SER A 118 17.90 5.61 -7.49
CA SER A 118 18.54 4.65 -8.40
C SER A 118 18.43 5.05 -9.87
N MET A 119 17.31 5.66 -10.27
CA MET A 119 17.17 6.16 -11.64
C MET A 119 18.06 7.37 -11.94
N LEU A 120 18.29 8.25 -10.97
CA LEU A 120 19.23 9.36 -11.13
C LEU A 120 20.67 8.86 -11.25
N ASP A 121 21.05 7.88 -10.42
CA ASP A 121 22.37 7.24 -10.51
C ASP A 121 22.61 6.66 -11.93
N VAL A 122 21.58 6.05 -12.53
CA VAL A 122 21.64 5.50 -13.89
C VAL A 122 21.68 6.59 -14.96
N LEU A 123 20.98 7.71 -14.76
CA LEU A 123 21.00 8.86 -15.66
C LEU A 123 22.35 9.61 -15.60
N GLY A 124 23.20 9.31 -14.63
CA GLY A 124 24.51 9.93 -14.44
C GLY A 124 24.44 11.27 -13.68
N ASP A 125 23.38 11.46 -12.90
CA ASP A 125 23.00 12.71 -12.23
C ASP A 125 22.96 12.62 -10.69
#